data_AF-A0A813C350-F1
#
_entry.id   AF-A0A813C350-F1
#
_cell.length_a   1.000
_cell.length_b   1.000
_cell.length_c   1.000
_cell.angle_alpha   90.00
_cell.angle_beta   90.00
_cell.angle_gamma   90.00
#
_symmetry.space_group_name_H-M   'P 1'
#
loop_
_entity.id
_entity.type
_entity.pdbx_description
1 polymer ?
#
loop_
_entity_poly.entity_id
_entity_poly.type
_entity_poly.pdbx_seq_one_letter_code
_entity_poly.pdbx_strand_id
1 'polypeptide(L)'
;AAQLESALRERDEAQQKLQEVLQRSQENLQAADASRTLSMENEALQQDLAQSREASKELQSRLQEAELQVEQRSQAIAELEQLRVADSTALQRLQGDLASIQETGASQAGQLESALRERDEAQQKLQELLQKSQETDQVADASRTLSTENENLRQELVQSKQATTEAEARLQEVTQQLHQFGQAITHFQSQHQADAATIQRLQGDLASTQEAGATQAGQLELALRERNDANQRLQEVLQRSQETSQVAHAGSTENERLRQELAQSREELMRCVAKLQDGERLQLEIRRLLPFEEASKELETRLREAELQLEQRSQAMTELQRQHAADAASIQRLQGDLLSIQETGESQAGRLESALLERNKECATLRRERNEAQQKLQEVLQRSQENLQVADAGRALSTENERLQQELAQSREELKSLNSVVERCVAKMEAESRERPFLVDKRMVTQMLAAYLEQRENPGPQLEILNKMADLLGFTSAEREQVGLSQKRKTPLQMQEPQGLADLTDRFVDFLMEESEAG
;
A
#
# COMPACT_ATOMS: atom_id res chain seq x y z
N ALA A 1 94.33 21.59 -109.34
CA ALA A 1 94.40 22.37 -108.09
C ALA A 1 93.10 23.15 -107.86
N ALA A 2 92.79 24.19 -108.65
CA ALA A 2 91.58 25.01 -108.44
C ALA A 2 90.24 24.23 -108.43
N GLN A 3 90.06 23.22 -109.29
CA GLN A 3 88.86 22.37 -109.27
C GLN A 3 88.74 21.51 -108.00
N LEU A 4 89.86 21.07 -107.42
CA LEU A 4 89.87 20.32 -106.17
C LEU A 4 89.51 21.23 -104.99
N GLU A 5 89.97 22.48 -105.01
CA GLU A 5 89.66 23.48 -103.99
C GLU A 5 88.19 23.92 -104.04
N SER A 6 87.61 24.04 -105.24
CA SER A 6 86.16 24.25 -105.43
C SER A 6 85.35 23.07 -104.89
N ALA A 7 85.74 21.83 -105.23
CA ALA A 7 85.06 20.63 -104.76
C ALA A 7 85.16 20.46 -103.23
N LEU A 8 86.28 20.84 -102.61
CA LEU A 8 86.42 20.84 -101.15
C LEU A 8 85.54 21.91 -100.49
N ARG A 9 85.47 23.13 -101.05
CA ARG A 9 84.53 24.15 -100.56
C ARG A 9 83.07 23.73 -100.71
N GLU A 10 82.70 23.15 -101.84
CA GLU A 10 81.35 22.61 -102.06
C GLU A 10 81.03 21.46 -101.10
N ARG A 11 82.00 20.58 -100.80
CA ARG A 11 81.84 19.52 -99.80
C ARG A 11 81.68 20.09 -98.39
N ASP A 12 82.49 21.08 -98.01
CA ASP A 12 82.43 21.69 -96.69
C ASP A 12 81.14 22.52 -96.51
N GLU A 13 80.68 23.23 -97.55
CA GLU A 13 79.36 23.88 -97.59
C GLU A 13 78.21 22.85 -97.53
N ALA A 14 78.34 21.71 -98.22
CA ALA A 14 77.35 20.64 -98.14
C ALA A 14 77.33 19.98 -96.75
N GLN A 15 78.49 19.79 -96.11
CA GLN A 15 78.57 19.33 -94.72
C GLN A 15 77.95 20.33 -93.75
N GLN A 16 78.22 21.63 -93.93
CA GLN A 16 77.63 22.66 -93.09
C GLN A 16 76.11 22.73 -93.25
N LYS A 17 75.59 22.66 -94.49
CA LYS A 17 74.14 22.59 -94.76
C LYS A 17 73.52 21.32 -94.20
N LEU A 18 74.18 20.17 -94.29
CA LEU A 18 73.69 18.93 -93.68
C LEU A 18 73.64 19.05 -92.16
N GLN A 19 74.65 19.69 -91.55
CA GLN A 19 74.69 19.94 -90.11
C GLN A 19 73.58 20.92 -89.67
N GLU A 20 73.31 21.97 -90.44
CA GLU A 20 72.17 22.87 -90.20
C GLU A 20 70.82 22.17 -90.35
N VAL A 21 70.66 21.28 -91.35
CA VAL A 21 69.43 20.50 -91.53
C VAL A 21 69.24 19.51 -90.39
N LEU A 22 70.29 18.83 -89.94
CA LEU A 22 70.24 17.94 -88.78
C LEU A 22 69.91 18.72 -87.50
N GLN A 23 70.51 19.90 -87.30
CA GLN A 23 70.22 20.75 -86.17
C GLN A 23 68.77 21.24 -86.19
N ARG A 24 68.27 21.72 -87.34
CA ARG A 24 66.85 22.11 -87.50
C ARG A 24 65.90 20.93 -87.32
N SER A 25 66.28 19.74 -87.80
CA SER A 25 65.49 18.52 -87.60
C SER A 25 65.43 18.15 -86.13
N GLN A 26 66.53 18.32 -85.38
CA GLN A 26 66.58 18.06 -83.95
C GLN A 26 65.77 19.09 -83.16
N GLU A 27 65.86 20.38 -83.51
CA GLU A 27 65.04 21.45 -82.94
C GLU A 27 63.54 21.22 -83.21
N ASN A 28 63.18 20.79 -84.42
CA ASN A 28 61.80 20.45 -84.77
C ASN A 28 61.28 19.23 -84.02
N LEU A 29 62.12 18.21 -83.78
CA LEU A 29 61.76 17.04 -82.97
C LEU A 29 61.54 17.45 -81.52
N GLN A 30 62.44 18.27 -80.95
CA GLN A 30 62.30 18.81 -79.60
C GLN A 30 61.04 19.69 -79.46
N ALA A 31 60.73 20.51 -80.46
CA ALA A 31 59.51 21.31 -80.48
C ALA A 31 58.24 20.44 -80.58
N ALA A 32 58.28 19.36 -81.37
CA ALA A 32 57.17 18.41 -81.49
C ALA A 32 56.96 17.63 -80.18
N ASP A 33 58.03 17.19 -79.52
CA ASP A 33 57.96 16.53 -78.23
C ASP A 33 57.46 17.48 -77.14
N ALA A 34 57.94 18.73 -77.09
CA ALA A 34 57.41 19.76 -76.20
C ALA A 34 55.92 20.04 -76.46
N SER A 35 55.51 20.12 -77.72
CA SER A 35 54.09 20.31 -78.09
C SER A 35 53.22 19.13 -77.70
N ARG A 36 53.72 17.89 -77.80
CA ARG A 36 52.99 16.70 -77.31
C ARG A 36 52.88 16.70 -75.79
N THR A 37 53.95 17.09 -75.10
CA THR A 37 53.96 17.18 -73.64
C THR A 37 52.94 18.20 -73.15
N LEU A 38 52.93 19.40 -73.75
CA LEU A 38 51.94 20.45 -73.46
C LEU A 38 50.50 20.02 -73.81
N SER A 39 50.32 19.23 -74.88
CA SER A 39 48.99 18.70 -75.24
C SER A 39 48.49 17.71 -74.18
N MET A 40 49.34 16.79 -73.73
CA MET A 40 49.00 15.83 -72.67
C MET A 40 48.72 16.54 -71.33
N GLU A 41 49.52 17.57 -70.99
CA GLU A 41 49.28 18.38 -69.79
C GLU A 41 47.95 19.16 -69.89
N ASN A 42 47.61 19.70 -71.05
CA ASN A 42 46.34 20.41 -71.24
C ASN A 42 45.14 19.45 -71.18
N GLU A 43 45.26 18.25 -71.75
CA GLU A 43 44.24 17.20 -71.61
C GLU A 43 44.07 16.76 -70.15
N ALA A 44 45.17 16.56 -69.41
CA ALA A 44 45.13 16.24 -67.99
C ALA A 44 44.46 17.35 -67.17
N LEU A 45 44.80 18.62 -67.42
CA LEU A 45 44.17 19.77 -66.75
C LEU A 45 42.68 19.89 -67.08
N GLN A 46 42.26 19.58 -68.31
CA GLN A 46 40.85 19.56 -68.68
C GLN A 46 40.10 18.43 -67.98
N GLN A 47 40.72 17.26 -67.84
CA GLN A 47 40.16 16.15 -67.09
C GLN A 47 40.01 16.49 -65.60
N ASP A 48 41.03 17.08 -64.99
CA ASP A 48 40.99 17.53 -63.59
C ASP A 48 39.91 18.60 -63.36
N LEU A 49 39.76 19.55 -64.31
CA LEU A 49 38.72 20.57 -64.25
C LEU A 49 37.32 19.95 -64.38
N ALA A 50 37.15 18.92 -65.22
CA ALA A 50 35.89 18.20 -65.35
C ALA A 50 35.54 17.45 -64.06
N GLN A 51 36.50 16.73 -63.47
CA GLN A 51 36.33 16.05 -62.19
C GLN A 51 36.02 17.04 -61.06
N SER A 52 36.70 18.19 -61.03
CA SER A 52 36.43 19.25 -60.05
C SER A 52 35.01 19.82 -60.18
N ARG A 53 34.51 20.01 -61.40
CA ARG A 53 33.13 20.44 -61.65
C ARG A 53 32.10 19.39 -61.22
N GLU A 54 32.39 18.12 -61.44
CA GLU A 54 31.52 17.02 -61.01
C GLU A 54 31.47 16.92 -59.48
N ALA A 55 32.62 16.96 -58.81
CA ALA A 55 32.72 17.02 -57.36
C ALA A 55 31.98 18.25 -56.78
N SER A 56 32.08 19.41 -57.45
CA SER A 56 31.36 20.61 -57.02
C SER A 56 29.84 20.45 -57.15
N LYS A 57 29.34 19.78 -58.20
CA LYS A 57 27.90 19.50 -58.35
C LYS A 57 27.41 18.52 -57.30
N GLU A 58 28.21 17.49 -56.99
CA GLU A 58 27.88 16.54 -55.93
C GLU A 58 27.82 17.23 -54.57
N LEU A 59 28.81 18.07 -54.24
CA LEU A 59 28.80 18.87 -53.01
C LEU A 59 27.60 19.81 -52.94
N GLN A 60 27.21 20.43 -54.05
CA GLN A 60 26.02 21.28 -54.10
C GLN A 60 24.73 20.48 -53.88
N SER A 61 24.62 19.29 -54.45
CA SER A 61 23.48 18.39 -54.20
C SER A 61 23.42 17.94 -52.74
N ARG A 62 24.56 17.59 -52.14
CA ARG A 62 24.63 17.21 -50.72
C ARG A 62 24.30 18.38 -49.79
N LEU A 63 24.68 19.60 -50.17
CA LEU A 63 24.33 20.80 -49.43
C LEU A 63 22.81 21.04 -49.43
N GLN A 64 22.16 20.93 -50.59
CA GLN A 64 20.70 21.05 -50.71
C GLN A 64 19.96 19.97 -49.90
N GLU A 65 20.47 18.73 -49.91
CA GLU A 65 19.92 17.66 -49.08
C GLU A 65 20.09 17.95 -47.59
N ALA A 66 21.25 18.46 -47.17
CA ALA A 66 21.50 18.84 -45.79
C ALA A 66 20.61 20.02 -45.34
N GLU A 67 20.39 21.02 -46.20
CA GLU A 67 19.47 22.14 -45.95
C GLU A 67 18.03 21.63 -45.74
N LEU A 68 17.55 20.73 -46.60
CA LEU A 68 16.23 20.12 -46.46
C LEU A 68 16.11 19.32 -45.15
N GLN A 69 17.16 18.57 -44.77
CA GLN A 69 17.17 17.84 -43.51
C GLN A 69 17.16 18.77 -42.28
N VAL A 70 17.86 19.90 -42.35
CA VAL A 70 17.84 20.93 -41.30
C VAL A 70 16.46 21.54 -41.18
N GLU A 71 15.79 21.85 -42.29
CA GLU A 71 14.44 22.39 -42.30
C GLU A 71 13.43 21.40 -41.70
N GLN A 72 13.48 20.13 -42.11
CA GLN A 72 12.64 19.06 -41.53
C GLN A 72 12.87 18.90 -40.02
N ARG A 73 14.13 18.94 -39.57
CA ARG A 73 14.45 18.89 -38.14
C ARG A 73 13.94 20.12 -37.39
N SER A 74 14.02 21.30 -38.00
CA SER A 74 13.52 22.53 -37.39
C SER A 74 11.99 22.48 -37.17
N GLN A 75 11.25 21.91 -38.13
CA GLN A 75 9.80 21.70 -38.00
C GLN A 75 9.49 20.69 -36.89
N ALA A 76 10.21 19.55 -36.85
CA ALA A 76 10.05 18.57 -35.78
C ALA A 76 10.37 19.14 -34.38
N ILE A 77 11.38 20.00 -34.27
CA ILE A 77 11.70 20.70 -33.02
C ILE A 77 10.56 21.64 -32.62
N ALA A 78 9.99 22.39 -33.56
CA ALA A 78 8.86 23.28 -33.29
C ALA A 78 7.61 22.50 -32.81
N GLU A 79 7.33 21.33 -33.40
CA GLU A 79 6.24 20.45 -32.95
C GLU A 79 6.49 19.91 -31.53
N LEU A 80 7.73 19.48 -31.23
CA LEU A 80 8.12 19.04 -29.90
C LEU A 80 8.04 20.17 -28.86
N GLU A 81 8.36 21.41 -29.24
CA GLU A 81 8.20 22.58 -28.37
C GLU A 81 6.73 22.87 -28.09
N GLN A 82 5.84 22.76 -29.09
CA GLN A 82 4.40 22.90 -28.87
C GLN A 82 3.85 21.83 -27.92
N LEU A 83 4.28 20.57 -28.09
CA LEU A 83 3.94 19.48 -27.17
C LEU A 83 4.46 19.75 -25.76
N ARG A 84 5.70 20.22 -25.64
CA ARG A 84 6.29 20.57 -24.33
C ARG A 84 5.52 21.69 -23.63
N VAL A 85 5.03 22.70 -24.36
CA VAL A 85 4.20 23.77 -23.79
C VAL A 85 2.84 23.22 -23.35
N ALA A 86 2.23 22.32 -24.14
CA ALA A 86 0.99 21.65 -23.76
C ALA A 86 1.17 20.80 -22.48
N ASP A 87 2.24 20.01 -22.41
CA ASP A 87 2.59 19.19 -21.23
C ASP A 87 2.89 20.05 -20.00
N SER A 88 3.61 21.16 -20.17
CA SER A 88 3.85 22.13 -19.10
C SER A 88 2.54 22.71 -18.56
N THR A 89 1.58 23.00 -19.44
CA THR A 89 0.27 23.54 -19.05
C THR A 89 -0.56 22.48 -18.33
N ALA A 90 -0.49 21.21 -18.77
CA ALA A 90 -1.13 20.08 -18.10
C ALA A 90 -0.52 19.83 -16.71
N LEU A 91 0.81 19.89 -16.57
CA LEU A 91 1.51 19.79 -15.29
C LEU A 91 1.12 20.92 -14.34
N GLN A 92 0.95 22.14 -14.85
CA GLN A 92 0.55 23.28 -14.03
C GLN A 92 -0.89 23.15 -13.50
N ARG A 93 -1.80 22.58 -14.30
CA ARG A 93 -3.15 22.22 -13.84
C ARG A 93 -3.11 21.11 -12.78
N LEU A 94 -2.33 20.05 -13.03
CA LEU A 94 -2.16 18.97 -12.07
C LEU A 94 -1.52 19.45 -10.76
N GLN A 95 -0.59 20.41 -10.81
CA GLN A 95 -0.03 21.04 -9.60
C GLN A 95 -1.08 21.85 -8.83
N GLY A 96 -1.98 22.56 -9.53
CA GLY A 96 -3.12 23.24 -8.91
C GLY A 96 -4.09 22.26 -8.24
N ASP A 97 -4.41 21.16 -8.91
CA ASP A 97 -5.25 20.09 -8.36
C ASP A 97 -4.58 19.42 -7.16
N LEU A 98 -3.27 19.17 -7.23
CA LEU A 98 -2.49 18.57 -6.14
C LEU A 98 -2.45 19.49 -4.92
N ALA A 99 -2.31 20.81 -5.11
CA ALA A 99 -2.34 21.78 -4.02
C ALA A 99 -3.72 21.82 -3.34
N SER A 100 -4.80 21.78 -4.12
CA SER A 100 -6.18 21.68 -3.59
C SER A 100 -6.41 20.38 -2.81
N ILE A 101 -5.88 19.25 -3.30
CA ILE A 101 -5.93 17.96 -2.62
C ILE A 101 -5.07 17.96 -1.36
N GLN A 102 -3.93 18.64 -1.34
CA GLN A 102 -3.09 18.77 -0.14
C GLN A 102 -3.76 19.60 0.94
N GLU A 103 -4.43 20.69 0.58
CA GLU A 103 -5.14 21.55 1.54
C GLU A 103 -6.36 20.83 2.15
N THR A 104 -7.15 20.16 1.30
CA THR A 104 -8.28 19.34 1.76
C THR A 104 -7.84 18.07 2.49
N GLY A 105 -6.74 17.46 2.05
CA GLY A 105 -6.13 16.27 2.67
C GLY A 105 -5.53 16.57 4.04
N ALA A 106 -4.88 17.71 4.23
CA ALA A 106 -4.35 18.13 5.54
C ALA A 106 -5.50 18.39 6.54
N SER A 107 -6.58 19.02 6.09
CA SER A 107 -7.80 19.20 6.89
C SER A 107 -8.42 17.86 7.30
N GLN A 108 -8.55 16.91 6.38
CA GLN A 108 -9.11 15.59 6.66
C GLN A 108 -8.19 14.73 7.51
N ALA A 109 -6.88 14.80 7.30
CA ALA A 109 -5.88 14.11 8.13
C ALA A 109 -5.92 14.60 9.58
N GLY A 110 -6.03 15.92 9.80
CA GLY A 110 -6.20 16.48 11.15
C GLY A 110 -7.50 16.00 11.84
N GLN A 111 -8.60 15.89 11.10
CA GLN A 111 -9.85 15.33 11.62
C GLN A 111 -9.74 13.83 11.95
N LEU A 112 -9.06 13.06 11.10
CA LEU A 112 -8.78 11.63 11.32
C LEU A 112 -7.86 11.41 12.52
N GLU A 113 -6.80 12.20 12.69
CA GLU A 113 -5.93 12.12 13.86
C GLU A 113 -6.67 12.45 15.15
N SER A 114 -7.57 13.45 15.13
CA SER A 114 -8.42 13.75 16.29
C SER A 114 -9.35 12.58 16.62
N ALA A 115 -10.01 12.01 15.61
CA ALA A 115 -10.89 10.86 15.80
C ALA A 115 -10.13 9.60 16.27
N LEU A 116 -8.89 9.39 15.81
CA LEU A 116 -8.04 8.30 16.26
C LEU A 116 -7.60 8.50 17.71
N ARG A 117 -7.22 9.72 18.12
CA ARG A 117 -6.91 10.01 19.53
C ARG A 117 -8.12 9.76 20.43
N GLU A 118 -9.31 10.23 20.04
CA GLU A 118 -10.54 9.98 20.79
C GLU A 118 -10.86 8.48 20.90
N ARG A 119 -10.64 7.72 19.82
CA ARG A 119 -10.80 6.26 19.82
C ARG A 119 -9.79 5.59 20.74
N ASP A 120 -8.53 5.98 20.70
CA ASP A 120 -7.46 5.38 21.51
C ASP A 120 -7.68 5.71 23.00
N GLU A 121 -8.11 6.94 23.34
CA GLU A 121 -8.54 7.31 24.69
C GLU A 121 -9.75 6.48 25.16
N ALA A 122 -10.72 6.24 24.28
CA ALA A 122 -11.87 5.38 24.59
C ALA A 122 -11.46 3.92 24.80
N GLN A 123 -10.52 3.40 24.00
CA GLN A 123 -9.96 2.07 24.17
C GLN A 123 -9.18 1.93 25.48
N GLN A 124 -8.38 2.94 25.83
CA GLN A 124 -7.65 2.96 27.09
C GLN A 124 -8.61 2.95 28.29
N LYS A 125 -9.68 3.75 28.25
CA LYS A 125 -10.73 3.73 29.30
C LYS A 125 -11.45 2.38 29.38
N LEU A 126 -11.73 1.75 28.24
CA LEU A 126 -12.33 0.40 28.21
C LEU A 126 -11.40 -0.64 28.84
N GLN A 127 -10.10 -0.55 28.55
CA GLN A 127 -9.09 -1.45 29.12
C GLN A 127 -8.93 -1.24 30.62
N GLU A 128 -8.94 0.01 31.10
CA GLU A 128 -8.95 0.33 32.53
C GLU A 128 -10.20 -0.22 33.23
N LEU A 129 -11.38 -0.13 32.60
CA LEU A 129 -12.62 -0.69 33.15
C LEU A 129 -12.60 -2.22 33.20
N LEU A 130 -12.07 -2.86 32.16
CA LEU A 130 -11.89 -4.32 32.14
C LEU A 130 -10.91 -4.78 33.22
N GLN A 131 -9.80 -4.06 33.39
CA GLN A 131 -8.83 -4.36 34.43
C GLN A 131 -9.44 -4.19 35.83
N LYS A 132 -10.18 -3.09 36.06
CA LYS A 132 -10.92 -2.89 37.32
C LYS A 132 -11.95 -3.99 37.58
N SER A 133 -12.65 -4.46 36.54
CA SER A 133 -13.58 -5.59 36.67
C SER A 133 -12.86 -6.88 37.07
N GLN A 134 -11.71 -7.18 36.44
CA GLN A 134 -10.89 -8.34 36.79
C GLN A 134 -10.34 -8.24 38.22
N GLU A 135 -9.93 -7.05 38.65
CA GLU A 135 -9.51 -6.80 40.04
C GLU A 135 -10.67 -7.05 41.02
N THR A 136 -11.90 -6.63 40.69
CA THR A 136 -13.06 -6.93 41.54
C THR A 136 -13.40 -8.41 41.60
N ASP A 137 -13.23 -9.15 40.48
CA ASP A 137 -13.45 -10.59 40.44
C ASP A 137 -12.36 -11.34 41.24
N GLN A 138 -11.10 -10.91 41.14
CA GLN A 138 -10.00 -11.44 41.95
C GLN A 138 -10.19 -11.19 43.45
N VAL A 139 -10.71 -10.02 43.83
CA VAL A 139 -11.07 -9.73 45.22
C VAL A 139 -12.22 -10.63 45.70
N ALA A 140 -13.21 -10.89 44.85
CA ALA A 140 -14.30 -11.81 45.17
C ALA A 140 -13.80 -13.25 45.36
N ASP A 141 -12.89 -13.71 44.50
CA ASP A 141 -12.30 -15.05 44.60
C ASP A 141 -11.36 -15.17 45.81
N ALA A 142 -10.53 -14.15 46.09
CA ALA A 142 -9.71 -14.10 47.30
C ALA A 142 -10.60 -14.13 48.57
N SER A 143 -11.74 -13.45 48.55
CA SER A 143 -12.71 -13.50 49.65
C SER A 143 -13.33 -14.89 49.82
N ARG A 144 -13.56 -15.64 48.73
CA ARG A 144 -14.02 -17.03 48.80
C ARG A 144 -12.95 -17.94 49.37
N THR A 145 -11.70 -17.80 48.92
CA THR A 145 -10.56 -18.58 49.43
C THR A 145 -10.34 -18.33 50.92
N LEU A 146 -10.35 -17.07 51.36
CA LEU A 146 -10.24 -16.72 52.78
C LEU A 146 -11.41 -17.24 53.62
N SER A 147 -12.61 -17.31 53.04
CA SER A 147 -13.76 -17.94 53.70
C SER A 147 -13.59 -19.45 53.84
N THR A 148 -13.05 -20.13 52.82
CA THR A 148 -12.78 -21.56 52.88
C THR A 148 -11.63 -21.89 53.83
N GLU A 149 -10.56 -21.08 53.86
CA GLU A 149 -9.46 -21.24 54.80
C GLU A 149 -9.92 -21.00 56.24
N ASN A 150 -10.76 -20.00 56.49
CA ASN A 150 -11.34 -19.78 57.83
C ASN A 150 -12.18 -20.99 58.29
N GLU A 151 -12.94 -21.60 57.39
CA GLU A 151 -13.73 -22.78 57.73
C GLU A 151 -12.85 -24.00 57.97
N ASN A 152 -11.79 -24.19 57.18
CA ASN A 152 -10.79 -25.24 57.40
C ASN A 152 -10.06 -25.04 58.73
N LEU A 153 -9.61 -23.83 59.05
CA LEU A 153 -8.96 -23.52 60.33
C LEU A 153 -9.89 -23.76 61.52
N ARG A 154 -11.19 -23.50 61.37
CA ARG A 154 -12.18 -23.86 62.40
C ARG A 154 -12.29 -25.37 62.58
N GLN A 155 -12.29 -26.14 61.49
CA GLN A 155 -12.32 -27.60 61.55
C GLN A 155 -11.03 -28.16 62.16
N GLU A 156 -9.86 -27.66 61.77
CA GLU A 156 -8.57 -28.03 62.35
C GLU A 156 -8.50 -27.69 63.85
N LEU A 157 -9.04 -26.54 64.26
CA LEU A 157 -9.11 -26.16 65.68
C LEU A 157 -9.99 -27.13 66.48
N VAL A 158 -11.12 -27.57 65.91
CA VAL A 158 -12.00 -28.57 66.53
C VAL A 158 -11.28 -29.91 66.65
N GLN A 159 -10.63 -30.37 65.58
CA GLN A 159 -9.86 -31.61 65.58
C GLN A 159 -8.68 -31.55 66.56
N SER A 160 -7.95 -30.43 66.60
CA SER A 160 -6.86 -30.21 67.55
C SER A 160 -7.37 -30.22 68.98
N LYS A 161 -8.52 -29.60 69.28
CA LYS A 161 -9.13 -29.66 70.61
C LYS A 161 -9.47 -31.10 71.01
N GLN A 162 -10.01 -31.88 70.08
CA GLN A 162 -10.34 -33.28 70.31
C GLN A 162 -9.08 -34.12 70.55
N ALA A 163 -8.03 -33.92 69.74
CA ALA A 163 -6.74 -34.57 69.93
C ALA A 163 -6.07 -34.18 71.26
N THR A 164 -6.18 -32.91 71.70
CA THR A 164 -5.67 -32.51 73.02
C THR A 164 -6.44 -33.18 74.15
N THR A 165 -7.76 -33.31 74.06
CA THR A 165 -8.54 -34.03 75.08
C THR A 165 -8.19 -35.51 75.14
N GLU A 166 -7.90 -36.15 74.00
CA GLU A 166 -7.42 -37.53 73.96
C GLU A 166 -6.00 -37.66 74.52
N ALA A 167 -5.11 -36.71 74.21
CA ALA A 167 -3.75 -36.68 74.74
C ALA A 167 -3.73 -36.45 76.26
N GLU A 168 -4.59 -35.57 76.79
CA GLU A 168 -4.75 -35.36 78.23
C GLU A 168 -5.26 -36.63 78.93
N ALA A 169 -6.21 -37.35 78.34
CA ALA A 169 -6.67 -38.64 78.85
C ALA A 169 -5.55 -39.68 78.88
N ARG A 170 -4.75 -39.79 77.81
CA ARG A 170 -3.57 -40.67 77.76
C ARG A 170 -2.49 -40.25 78.75
N LEU A 171 -2.26 -38.95 78.92
CA LEU A 171 -1.28 -38.44 79.88
C LEU A 171 -1.71 -38.80 81.31
N GLN A 172 -2.99 -38.71 81.65
CA GLN A 172 -3.52 -39.16 82.93
C GLN A 172 -3.27 -40.67 83.12
N GLU A 173 -3.50 -41.48 82.09
CA GLU A 173 -3.24 -42.93 82.13
C GLU A 173 -1.74 -43.23 82.33
N VAL A 174 -0.85 -42.59 81.56
CA VAL A 174 0.61 -42.76 81.68
C VAL A 174 1.10 -42.25 83.03
N THR A 175 0.57 -41.15 83.55
CA THR A 175 0.91 -40.65 84.89
C THR A 175 0.53 -41.67 85.96
N GLN A 176 -0.60 -42.36 85.78
CA GLN A 176 -1.04 -43.43 86.67
C GLN A 176 -0.11 -44.65 86.56
N GLN A 177 0.31 -45.02 85.35
CA GLN A 177 1.29 -46.10 85.12
C GLN A 177 2.68 -45.76 85.68
N LEU A 178 3.16 -44.53 85.49
CA LEU A 178 4.43 -44.06 86.06
C LEU A 178 4.39 -44.01 87.58
N HIS A 179 3.25 -43.71 88.19
CA HIS A 179 3.08 -43.82 89.64
C HIS A 179 3.26 -45.28 90.11
N GLN A 180 2.71 -46.25 89.37
CA GLN A 180 2.91 -47.68 89.65
C GLN A 180 4.38 -48.11 89.45
N PHE A 181 5.04 -47.64 88.38
CA PHE A 181 6.48 -47.86 88.17
C PHE A 181 7.35 -47.21 89.24
N GLY A 182 6.99 -46.01 89.71
CA GLY A 182 7.67 -45.32 90.80
C GLY A 182 7.66 -46.16 92.08
N GLN A 183 6.52 -46.77 92.41
CA GLN A 183 6.41 -47.70 93.53
C GLN A 183 7.31 -48.93 93.35
N ALA A 184 7.42 -49.46 92.13
CA ALA A 184 8.32 -50.59 91.82
C ALA A 184 9.82 -50.21 91.92
N ILE A 185 10.21 -49.01 91.45
CA ILE A 185 11.60 -48.52 91.55
C ILE A 185 12.00 -48.28 93.00
N THR A 186 11.12 -47.76 93.86
CA THR A 186 11.42 -47.65 95.30
C THR A 186 11.64 -49.02 95.95
N HIS A 187 10.95 -50.05 95.47
CA HIS A 187 11.21 -51.43 95.88
C HIS A 187 12.58 -51.93 95.40
N PHE A 188 12.98 -51.59 94.18
CA PHE A 188 14.27 -51.99 93.61
C PHE A 188 15.45 -51.24 94.25
N GLN A 189 15.30 -49.95 94.57
CA GLN A 189 16.35 -49.15 95.21
C GLN A 189 16.62 -49.56 96.66
N SER A 190 15.61 -49.99 97.41
CA SER A 190 15.84 -50.55 98.75
C SER A 190 16.65 -51.87 98.69
N GLN A 191 16.46 -52.65 97.63
CA GLN A 191 17.21 -53.88 97.38
C GLN A 191 18.65 -53.60 96.92
N HIS A 192 18.86 -52.60 96.06
CA HIS A 192 20.19 -52.23 95.57
C HIS A 192 21.07 -51.53 96.64
N GLN A 193 20.46 -50.85 97.62
CA GLN A 193 21.18 -50.31 98.79
C GLN A 193 21.69 -51.40 99.73
N ALA A 194 21.03 -52.57 99.78
CA ALA A 194 21.55 -53.73 100.50
C ALA A 194 22.78 -54.35 99.80
N ASP A 195 22.80 -54.36 98.46
CA ASP A 195 23.90 -54.92 97.68
C ASP A 195 25.13 -53.99 97.64
N ALA A 196 24.94 -52.66 97.62
CA ALA A 196 26.02 -51.68 97.63
C ALA A 196 26.86 -51.68 98.93
N ALA A 197 26.26 -52.05 100.07
CA ALA A 197 26.97 -52.19 101.35
C ALA A 197 27.97 -53.36 101.36
N THR A 198 27.82 -54.33 100.45
CA THR A 198 28.72 -55.49 100.35
C THR A 198 29.95 -55.16 99.49
N ILE A 199 29.81 -54.29 98.49
CA ILE A 199 30.91 -53.88 97.58
C ILE A 199 31.85 -52.86 98.25
N GLN A 200 31.34 -51.98 99.13
CA GLN A 200 32.17 -51.04 99.90
C GLN A 200 33.14 -51.68 100.90
N ARG A 201 33.02 -53.00 101.19
CA ARG A 201 34.01 -53.72 102.01
C ARG A 201 35.23 -54.24 101.25
N LEU A 202 35.21 -54.27 99.91
CA LEU A 202 36.30 -54.84 99.10
C LEU A 202 37.14 -53.79 98.33
N GLN A 203 36.79 -52.50 98.40
CA GLN A 203 37.54 -51.42 97.74
C GLN A 203 38.29 -50.48 98.71
N GLY A 204 38.41 -50.84 99.99
CA GLY A 204 39.10 -50.05 101.01
C GLY A 204 40.63 -50.24 101.10
N ASP A 205 41.19 -51.29 100.49
CA ASP A 205 42.58 -51.71 100.77
C ASP A 205 43.59 -51.50 99.63
N LEU A 206 43.32 -50.63 98.65
CA LEU A 206 44.29 -50.40 97.57
C LEU A 206 44.37 -48.95 97.08
N ALA A 207 44.54 -48.01 98.02
CA ALA A 207 44.98 -46.64 97.71
C ALA A 207 45.82 -46.03 98.85
N SER A 208 47.05 -46.52 99.04
CA SER A 208 48.18 -45.68 99.46
C SER A 208 49.52 -46.25 98.96
N THR A 209 50.31 -45.38 98.31
CA THR A 209 51.68 -45.55 97.76
C THR A 209 51.77 -46.23 96.38
N GLN A 210 52.47 -45.73 95.36
CA GLN A 210 53.24 -44.50 95.13
C GLN A 210 53.60 -44.45 93.62
N GLU A 211 53.76 -43.23 93.10
CA GLU A 211 54.65 -42.75 92.03
C GLU A 211 55.16 -43.62 90.85
N ALA A 212 55.21 -42.92 89.71
CA ALA A 212 56.12 -43.04 88.56
C ALA A 212 55.63 -43.83 87.32
N GLY A 213 55.69 -43.11 86.19
CA GLY A 213 56.51 -43.58 85.07
C GLY A 213 55.78 -44.23 83.90
N ALA A 214 55.40 -43.38 82.96
CA ALA A 214 54.90 -43.69 81.63
C ALA A 214 55.67 -44.77 80.85
N THR A 215 54.91 -45.76 80.38
CA THR A 215 55.14 -46.64 79.23
C THR A 215 53.81 -46.66 78.44
N GLN A 216 53.79 -46.35 77.15
CA GLN A 216 54.17 -47.22 76.03
C GLN A 216 53.18 -48.39 75.86
N ALA A 217 52.31 -48.33 74.83
CA ALA A 217 51.79 -49.49 74.11
C ALA A 217 50.92 -49.07 72.91
N GLY A 218 51.15 -49.71 71.77
CA GLY A 218 50.43 -49.53 70.50
C GLY A 218 51.39 -49.33 69.33
N GLN A 219 52.30 -50.27 69.01
CA GLN A 219 52.00 -51.54 68.31
C GLN A 219 51.12 -51.27 67.07
N LEU A 220 51.56 -51.45 65.83
CA LEU A 220 52.06 -52.65 65.17
C LEU A 220 52.81 -52.24 63.87
N GLU A 221 54.01 -52.70 63.56
CA GLU A 221 54.43 -54.06 63.14
C GLU A 221 54.29 -54.34 61.63
N LEU A 222 55.41 -54.87 61.10
CA LEU A 222 55.68 -55.50 59.79
C LEU A 222 55.95 -54.58 58.60
N ALA A 223 57.12 -54.60 57.93
CA ALA A 223 58.26 -55.52 57.97
C ALA A 223 59.52 -54.77 57.45
N LEU A 224 60.63 -54.60 58.20
CA LEU A 224 61.72 -55.56 58.44
C LEU A 224 62.05 -56.37 57.17
N ARG A 225 63.15 -56.12 56.46
CA ARG A 225 64.52 -55.92 56.95
C ARG A 225 64.94 -57.08 57.85
N GLU A 226 64.86 -58.27 57.27
CA GLU A 226 65.81 -59.34 57.53
C GLU A 226 67.01 -59.14 56.58
N ARG A 227 68.22 -59.04 57.15
CA ARG A 227 69.22 -60.14 57.28
C ARG A 227 70.13 -60.20 56.04
N ASN A 228 71.45 -60.27 56.14
CA ASN A 228 72.28 -60.60 57.28
C ASN A 228 73.75 -60.35 56.94
N ASP A 229 74.48 -59.95 57.98
CA ASP A 229 75.77 -60.53 58.39
C ASP A 229 76.88 -60.70 57.35
N ALA A 230 77.89 -59.83 57.47
CA ALA A 230 79.24 -60.32 57.74
C ALA A 230 80.15 -59.15 58.16
N ASN A 231 80.95 -59.40 59.20
CA ASN A 231 82.15 -58.66 59.60
C ASN A 231 81.97 -57.44 60.52
N GLN A 232 81.30 -57.71 61.65
CA GLN A 232 81.92 -57.35 62.92
C GLN A 232 83.24 -58.13 63.11
N ARG A 233 84.31 -57.36 63.35
CA ARG A 233 85.38 -57.62 64.32
C ARG A 233 86.45 -58.65 63.94
N LEU A 234 87.62 -58.13 63.59
CA LEU A 234 88.88 -58.61 64.15
C LEU A 234 89.87 -57.43 64.29
N GLN A 235 90.06 -57.05 65.56
CA GLN A 235 91.30 -56.51 66.14
C GLN A 235 91.79 -55.10 65.77
N GLU A 236 91.39 -54.19 66.66
CA GLU A 236 92.19 -53.15 67.27
C GLU A 236 93.70 -53.45 67.45
N VAL A 237 94.50 -52.40 67.21
CA VAL A 237 95.71 -51.98 67.94
C VAL A 237 96.96 -52.85 67.77
N LEU A 238 97.87 -52.40 66.90
CA LEU A 238 99.31 -52.53 67.13
C LEU A 238 100.12 -51.48 66.35
N GLN A 239 100.87 -50.68 67.12
CA GLN A 239 102.10 -49.97 66.73
C GLN A 239 102.00 -48.75 65.82
N ARG A 240 101.64 -47.63 66.46
CA ARG A 240 102.56 -46.49 66.48
C ARG A 240 103.82 -46.91 67.26
N SER A 241 104.94 -47.15 66.59
CA SER A 241 106.26 -46.93 67.19
C SER A 241 107.37 -46.89 66.15
N GLN A 242 108.15 -45.82 66.25
CA GLN A 242 109.60 -45.77 65.98
C GLN A 242 110.08 -45.40 64.57
N GLU A 243 110.42 -44.11 64.52
CA GLU A 243 111.53 -43.52 63.81
C GLU A 243 112.85 -44.29 63.99
N THR A 244 113.78 -43.97 63.09
CA THR A 244 115.24 -44.18 63.14
C THR A 244 115.77 -45.58 62.80
N SER A 245 116.41 -45.69 61.63
CA SER A 245 117.88 -45.72 61.60
C SER A 245 118.44 -45.58 60.18
N GLN A 246 119.40 -44.67 60.11
CA GLN A 246 120.22 -44.30 58.98
C GLN A 246 121.25 -45.40 58.62
N VAL A 247 121.55 -45.47 57.32
CA VAL A 247 122.91 -45.41 56.73
C VAL A 247 123.99 -46.30 57.35
N ALA A 248 124.47 -47.28 56.58
CA ALA A 248 125.89 -47.39 56.21
C ALA A 248 126.12 -48.57 55.25
N HIS A 249 126.48 -48.27 54.00
CA HIS A 249 127.62 -48.86 53.27
C HIS A 249 127.61 -48.37 51.81
N ALA A 250 127.92 -47.08 51.66
CA ALA A 250 128.45 -46.53 50.43
C ALA A 250 129.97 -46.77 50.42
N GLY A 251 130.48 -47.30 49.31
CA GLY A 251 131.92 -47.53 49.16
C GLY A 251 132.37 -48.35 47.96
N SER A 252 131.47 -48.73 47.04
CA SER A 252 131.87 -49.37 45.77
C SER A 252 130.88 -49.19 44.59
N THR A 253 129.80 -48.42 44.78
CA THR A 253 128.69 -48.26 43.80
C THR A 253 128.67 -46.90 43.10
N GLU A 254 129.53 -45.97 43.49
CA GLU A 254 129.45 -44.56 43.04
C GLU A 254 129.86 -44.39 41.57
N ASN A 255 130.79 -45.21 41.06
CA ASN A 255 131.25 -45.13 39.68
C ASN A 255 130.29 -45.80 38.67
N GLU A 256 129.49 -46.78 39.12
CA GLU A 256 128.45 -47.45 38.32
C GLU A 256 127.15 -46.64 38.34
N ARG A 257 126.86 -45.99 39.47
CA ARG A 257 125.74 -45.06 39.64
C ARG A 257 125.89 -43.83 38.74
N LEU A 258 127.08 -43.23 38.66
CA LEU A 258 127.33 -42.09 37.76
C LEU A 258 127.16 -42.46 36.28
N ARG A 259 127.49 -43.69 35.86
CA ARG A 259 127.25 -44.14 34.48
C ARG A 259 125.77 -44.42 34.19
N GLN A 260 125.03 -44.98 35.15
CA GLN A 260 123.58 -45.13 35.03
C GLN A 260 122.84 -43.79 35.07
N GLU A 261 123.26 -42.84 35.91
CA GLU A 261 122.69 -41.49 35.98
C GLU A 261 122.96 -40.69 34.68
N LEU A 262 124.11 -40.89 34.04
CA LEU A 262 124.41 -40.25 32.75
C LEU A 262 123.62 -40.87 31.58
N ALA A 263 123.36 -42.18 31.64
CA ALA A 263 122.48 -42.86 30.67
C ALA A 263 121.00 -42.50 30.87
N GLN A 264 120.53 -42.44 32.13
CA GLN A 264 119.18 -42.02 32.49
C GLN A 264 118.94 -40.56 32.13
N SER A 265 119.87 -39.65 32.46
CA SER A 265 119.76 -38.24 32.08
C SER A 265 119.75 -38.05 30.56
N ARG A 266 120.50 -38.86 29.79
CA ARG A 266 120.43 -38.86 28.32
C ARG A 266 119.09 -39.38 27.79
N GLU A 267 118.54 -40.45 28.34
CA GLU A 267 117.20 -40.93 27.99
C GLU A 267 116.10 -39.93 28.37
N GLU A 268 116.22 -39.27 29.51
CA GLU A 268 115.31 -38.22 29.96
C GLU A 268 115.39 -37.01 29.04
N LEU A 269 116.59 -36.61 28.60
CA LEU A 269 116.76 -35.54 27.62
C LEU A 269 116.14 -35.90 26.27
N MET A 270 116.33 -37.14 25.81
CA MET A 270 115.69 -37.65 24.59
C MET A 270 114.16 -37.69 24.72
N ARG A 271 113.62 -38.08 25.87
CA ARG A 271 112.17 -38.01 26.15
C ARG A 271 111.68 -36.57 26.20
N CYS A 272 112.43 -35.64 26.75
CA CYS A 272 112.08 -34.22 26.78
C CYS A 272 112.09 -33.62 25.37
N VAL A 273 113.06 -33.97 24.53
CA VAL A 273 113.11 -33.55 23.12
C VAL A 273 111.93 -34.14 22.35
N ALA A 274 111.60 -35.42 22.53
CA ALA A 274 110.43 -36.02 21.91
C ALA A 274 109.12 -35.34 22.36
N LYS A 275 108.96 -35.05 23.65
CA LYS A 275 107.80 -34.31 24.19
C LYS A 275 107.70 -32.89 23.65
N LEU A 276 108.83 -32.21 23.44
CA LEU A 276 108.85 -30.88 22.83
C LEU A 276 108.46 -30.94 21.34
N GLN A 277 108.95 -31.93 20.59
CA GLN A 277 108.54 -32.17 19.21
C GLN A 277 107.05 -32.53 19.09
N ASP A 278 106.54 -33.36 19.99
CA ASP A 278 105.11 -33.66 20.08
C ASP A 278 104.31 -32.40 20.48
N GLY A 279 104.82 -31.59 21.41
CA GLY A 279 104.23 -30.31 21.79
C GLY A 279 104.15 -29.31 20.62
N GLU A 280 105.21 -29.20 19.82
CA GLU A 280 105.24 -28.38 18.60
C GLU A 280 104.25 -28.92 17.55
N ARG A 281 104.17 -30.24 17.39
CA ARG A 281 103.21 -30.89 16.51
C ARG A 281 101.76 -30.61 16.94
N LEU A 282 101.47 -30.73 18.24
CA LEU A 282 100.16 -30.38 18.81
C LEU A 282 99.85 -28.89 18.64
N GLN A 283 100.80 -27.98 18.84
CA GLN A 283 100.58 -26.56 18.62
C GLN A 283 100.26 -26.24 17.16
N LEU A 284 100.92 -26.93 16.22
CA LEU A 284 100.67 -26.77 14.79
C LEU A 284 99.30 -27.34 14.40
N GLU A 285 98.88 -28.43 15.04
CA GLU A 285 97.54 -29.02 14.88
C GLU A 285 96.44 -28.12 15.48
N ILE A 286 96.66 -27.55 16.67
CA ILE A 286 95.76 -26.55 17.27
C ILE A 286 95.64 -25.32 16.35
N ARG A 287 96.76 -24.81 15.81
CA ARG A 287 96.72 -23.71 14.84
C ARG A 287 95.98 -24.07 13.56
N ARG A 288 96.06 -25.33 13.11
CA ARG A 288 95.30 -25.83 11.96
C ARG A 288 93.81 -25.99 12.26
N LEU A 289 93.43 -26.28 13.51
CA LEU A 289 92.05 -26.48 13.93
C LEU A 289 91.31 -25.18 14.27
N LEU A 290 92.03 -24.12 14.64
CA LEU A 290 91.45 -22.80 14.98
C LEU A 290 90.48 -22.25 13.91
N PRO A 291 90.81 -22.25 12.60
CA PRO A 291 89.88 -21.80 11.56
C PRO A 291 88.61 -22.65 11.45
N PHE A 292 88.67 -23.94 11.82
CA PHE A 292 87.50 -24.81 11.83
C PHE A 292 86.60 -24.53 13.04
N GLU A 293 87.18 -24.14 14.18
CA GLU A 293 86.40 -23.68 15.33
C GLU A 293 85.67 -22.36 15.02
N GLU A 294 86.34 -21.42 14.35
CA GLU A 294 85.73 -20.16 13.89
C GLU A 294 84.62 -20.43 12.86
N ALA A 295 84.86 -21.31 11.88
CA ALA A 295 83.83 -21.72 10.91
C ALA A 295 82.65 -22.46 11.58
N SER A 296 82.89 -23.27 12.61
CA SER A 296 81.83 -23.93 13.38
C SER A 296 80.98 -22.91 14.13
N LYS A 297 81.60 -21.91 14.78
CA LYS A 297 80.88 -20.81 15.45
C LYS A 297 80.06 -20.00 14.45
N GLU A 298 80.61 -19.70 13.27
CA GLU A 298 79.88 -19.00 12.22
C GLU A 298 78.68 -19.82 11.72
N LEU A 299 78.86 -21.13 11.48
CA LEU A 299 77.75 -22.01 11.12
C LEU A 299 76.68 -22.12 12.20
N GLU A 300 77.06 -22.18 13.48
CA GLU A 300 76.12 -22.15 14.59
C GLU A 300 75.33 -20.83 14.64
N THR A 301 75.98 -19.69 14.40
CA THR A 301 75.28 -18.40 14.34
C THR A 301 74.29 -18.35 13.18
N ARG A 302 74.69 -18.79 11.99
CA ARG A 302 73.80 -18.85 10.81
C ARG A 302 72.65 -19.83 11.01
N LEU A 303 72.88 -20.95 11.68
CA LEU A 303 71.84 -21.92 12.02
C LEU A 303 70.81 -21.29 12.98
N ARG A 304 71.26 -20.62 14.04
CA ARG A 304 70.37 -19.90 14.97
C ARG A 304 69.59 -18.78 14.27
N GLU A 305 70.22 -18.04 13.37
CA GLU A 305 69.53 -17.02 12.57
C GLU A 305 68.47 -17.65 11.65
N ALA A 306 68.77 -18.79 11.01
CA ALA A 306 67.82 -19.50 10.17
C ALA A 306 66.65 -20.09 10.99
N GLU A 307 66.92 -20.64 12.17
CA GLU A 307 65.91 -21.13 13.11
C GLU A 307 64.98 -19.99 13.56
N LEU A 308 65.56 -18.83 13.92
CA LEU A 308 64.80 -17.64 14.31
C LEU A 308 63.92 -17.14 13.15
N GLN A 309 64.45 -17.10 11.92
CA GLN A 309 63.67 -16.71 10.73
C GLN A 309 62.53 -17.70 10.44
N LEU A 310 62.77 -19.00 10.64
CA LEU A 310 61.75 -20.04 10.45
C LEU A 310 60.66 -19.94 11.52
N GLU A 311 61.02 -19.65 12.77
CA GLU A 311 60.07 -19.40 13.85
C GLU A 311 59.22 -18.14 13.58
N GLN A 312 59.85 -17.04 13.15
CA GLN A 312 59.13 -15.81 12.75
C GLN A 312 58.17 -16.07 11.58
N ARG A 313 58.59 -16.85 10.57
CA ARG A 313 57.72 -17.23 9.45
C ARG A 313 56.56 -18.13 9.90
N SER A 314 56.81 -19.06 10.82
CA SER A 314 55.78 -19.92 11.41
C SER A 314 54.75 -19.09 12.18
N GLN A 315 55.21 -18.16 13.02
CA GLN A 315 54.35 -17.23 13.75
C GLN A 315 53.51 -16.37 12.79
N ALA A 316 54.12 -15.74 11.79
CA ALA A 316 53.40 -14.97 10.77
C ALA A 316 52.37 -15.81 10.00
N MET A 317 52.68 -17.07 9.68
CA MET A 317 51.74 -17.98 9.03
C MET A 317 50.55 -18.30 9.95
N THR A 318 50.79 -18.54 11.25
CA THR A 318 49.70 -18.79 12.20
C THR A 318 48.82 -17.56 12.44
N GLU A 319 49.40 -16.37 12.46
CA GLU A 319 48.64 -15.11 12.54
C GLU A 319 47.77 -14.91 11.29
N LEU A 320 48.32 -15.18 10.10
CA LEU A 320 47.59 -15.10 8.84
C LEU A 320 46.45 -16.13 8.76
N GLN A 321 46.68 -17.36 9.24
CA GLN A 321 45.62 -18.38 9.37
C GLN A 321 44.52 -17.95 10.34
N ARG A 322 44.89 -17.32 11.46
CA ARG A 322 43.92 -16.78 12.42
C ARG A 322 43.10 -15.63 11.82
N GLN A 323 43.73 -14.74 11.06
CA GLN A 323 43.04 -13.68 10.33
C GLN A 323 42.07 -14.27 9.30
N HIS A 324 42.51 -15.22 8.48
CA HIS A 324 41.63 -15.90 7.51
C HIS A 324 40.44 -16.60 8.18
N ALA A 325 40.64 -17.24 9.34
CA ALA A 325 39.54 -17.85 10.09
C ALA A 325 38.55 -16.80 10.61
N ALA A 326 39.04 -15.65 11.09
CA ALA A 326 38.21 -14.53 11.53
C ALA A 326 37.42 -13.92 10.36
N ASP A 327 38.05 -13.74 9.21
CA ASP A 327 37.43 -13.22 7.99
C ASP A 327 36.36 -14.20 7.47
N ALA A 328 36.66 -15.51 7.44
CA ALA A 328 35.68 -16.52 7.04
C ALA A 328 34.45 -16.52 7.96
N ALA A 329 34.64 -16.39 9.27
CA ALA A 329 33.53 -16.26 10.21
C ALA A 329 32.76 -14.94 10.05
N SER A 330 33.43 -13.85 9.64
CA SER A 330 32.76 -12.58 9.33
C SER A 330 31.94 -12.69 8.04
N ILE A 331 32.49 -13.31 7.00
CA ILE A 331 31.81 -13.55 5.73
C ILE A 331 30.57 -14.43 5.94
N GLN A 332 30.67 -15.51 6.72
CA GLN A 332 29.53 -16.36 7.02
C GLN A 332 28.41 -15.62 7.77
N ARG A 333 28.78 -14.75 8.72
CA ARG A 333 27.79 -13.91 9.43
C ARG A 333 27.10 -12.94 8.45
N LEU A 334 27.87 -12.23 7.63
CA LEU A 334 27.31 -11.31 6.64
C LEU A 334 26.43 -12.03 5.59
N GLN A 335 26.78 -13.26 5.20
CA GLN A 335 25.94 -14.09 4.34
C GLN A 335 24.62 -14.47 5.02
N GLY A 336 24.65 -14.80 6.31
CA GLY A 336 23.45 -15.04 7.11
C GLY A 336 22.56 -13.80 7.21
N ASP A 337 23.15 -12.64 7.48
CA ASP A 337 22.43 -11.36 7.55
C ASP A 337 21.79 -11.00 6.20
N LEU A 338 22.50 -11.20 5.09
CA LEU A 338 21.97 -10.97 3.74
C LEU A 338 20.79 -11.88 3.41
N LEU A 339 20.87 -13.17 3.77
CA LEU A 339 19.75 -14.10 3.58
C LEU A 339 18.54 -13.71 4.46
N SER A 340 18.77 -13.31 5.71
CA SER A 340 17.70 -12.84 6.59
C SER A 340 17.03 -11.56 6.05
N ILE A 341 17.82 -10.61 5.53
CA ILE A 341 17.30 -9.40 4.88
C ILE A 341 16.52 -9.75 3.62
N GLN A 342 16.98 -10.72 2.84
CA GLN A 342 16.27 -11.17 1.65
C GLN A 342 14.93 -11.82 2.00
N GLU A 343 14.90 -12.76 2.94
CA GLU A 343 13.67 -13.44 3.39
C GLU A 343 12.66 -12.45 3.99
N THR A 344 13.14 -11.51 4.80
CA THR A 344 12.28 -10.46 5.36
C THR A 344 11.77 -9.49 4.29
N GLY A 345 12.61 -9.15 3.31
CA GLY A 345 12.24 -8.34 2.16
C GLY A 345 11.16 -9.00 1.29
N GLU A 346 11.33 -10.28 0.96
CA GLU A 346 10.36 -11.06 0.20
C GLU A 346 9.02 -11.21 0.96
N SER A 347 9.07 -11.46 2.28
CA SER A 347 7.88 -11.52 3.13
C SER A 347 7.14 -10.18 3.19
N GLN A 348 7.87 -9.07 3.32
CA GLN A 348 7.29 -7.72 3.31
C GLN A 348 6.69 -7.37 1.94
N ALA A 349 7.39 -7.70 0.84
CA ALA A 349 6.89 -7.50 -0.51
C ALA A 349 5.56 -8.25 -0.73
N GLY A 350 5.48 -9.52 -0.32
CA GLY A 350 4.24 -10.30 -0.42
C GLY A 350 3.10 -9.74 0.44
N ARG A 351 3.38 -9.21 1.64
CA ARG A 351 2.37 -8.54 2.48
C ARG A 351 1.85 -7.25 1.82
N LEU A 352 2.74 -6.44 1.26
CA LEU A 352 2.37 -5.21 0.55
C LEU A 352 1.56 -5.52 -0.71
N GLU A 353 1.93 -6.55 -1.47
CA GLU A 353 1.16 -6.99 -2.64
C GLU A 353 -0.25 -7.44 -2.26
N SER A 354 -0.38 -8.22 -1.18
CA SER A 354 -1.70 -8.62 -0.66
C SER A 354 -2.54 -7.42 -0.22
N ALA A 355 -1.95 -6.46 0.48
CA ALA A 355 -2.64 -5.23 0.90
C ALA A 355 -3.07 -4.37 -0.30
N LEU A 356 -2.24 -4.28 -1.34
CA LEU A 356 -2.59 -3.59 -2.59
C LEU A 356 -3.74 -4.29 -3.33
N LEU A 357 -3.75 -5.62 -3.36
CA LEU A 357 -4.85 -6.40 -3.95
C LEU A 357 -6.16 -6.20 -3.19
N GLU A 358 -6.14 -6.18 -1.86
CA GLU A 358 -7.31 -5.86 -1.03
C GLU A 358 -7.82 -4.44 -1.29
N ARG A 359 -6.93 -3.45 -1.29
CA ARG A 359 -7.28 -2.06 -1.60
C ARG A 359 -7.84 -1.90 -3.01
N ASN A 360 -7.30 -2.63 -3.99
CA ASN A 360 -7.86 -2.64 -5.34
C ASN A 360 -9.27 -3.24 -5.39
N LYS A 361 -9.55 -4.29 -4.59
CA LYS A 361 -10.91 -4.84 -4.46
C LYS A 361 -11.85 -3.81 -3.84
N GLU A 362 -11.44 -3.12 -2.78
CA GLU A 362 -12.22 -2.04 -2.15
C GLU A 362 -12.49 -0.88 -3.12
N CYS A 363 -11.48 -0.46 -3.90
CA CYS A 363 -11.69 0.56 -4.93
C CYS A 363 -12.67 0.09 -6.01
N ALA A 364 -12.64 -1.20 -6.39
CA ALA A 364 -13.57 -1.76 -7.35
C ALA A 364 -15.01 -1.81 -6.81
N THR A 365 -15.22 -2.14 -5.53
CA THR A 365 -16.55 -2.11 -4.90
C THR A 365 -17.07 -0.68 -4.80
N LEU A 366 -16.26 0.27 -4.32
CA LEU A 366 -16.65 1.69 -4.25
C LEU A 366 -17.01 2.27 -5.63
N ARG A 367 -16.30 1.87 -6.71
CA ARG A 367 -16.66 2.27 -8.08
C ARG A 367 -18.02 1.72 -8.50
N ARG A 368 -18.36 0.48 -8.13
CA ARG A 368 -19.68 -0.10 -8.40
C ARG A 368 -20.78 0.64 -7.64
N GLU A 369 -20.59 0.87 -6.34
CA GLU A 369 -21.53 1.62 -5.50
C GLU A 369 -21.75 3.04 -6.01
N ARG A 370 -20.68 3.73 -6.44
CA ARG A 370 -20.78 5.05 -7.08
C ARG A 370 -21.61 5.00 -8.36
N ASN A 371 -21.39 4.01 -9.22
CA ASN A 371 -22.14 3.85 -10.46
C ASN A 371 -23.62 3.56 -10.19
N GLU A 372 -23.93 2.70 -9.20
CA GLU A 372 -25.31 2.44 -8.77
C GLU A 372 -25.97 3.69 -8.21
N ALA A 373 -25.26 4.49 -7.40
CA ALA A 373 -25.77 5.76 -6.88
C ALA A 373 -26.02 6.78 -8.01
N GLN A 374 -25.13 6.85 -9.00
CA GLN A 374 -25.31 7.68 -10.19
C GLN A 374 -26.53 7.25 -11.01
N GLN A 375 -26.73 5.95 -11.20
CA GLN A 375 -27.90 5.42 -11.89
C GLN A 375 -29.19 5.76 -11.14
N LYS A 376 -29.24 5.55 -9.82
CA LYS A 376 -30.39 5.92 -8.98
C LYS A 376 -30.70 7.42 -9.04
N LEU A 377 -29.66 8.27 -9.04
CA LEU A 377 -29.83 9.72 -9.18
C LEU A 377 -30.43 10.07 -10.55
N GLN A 378 -29.96 9.45 -11.62
CA GLN A 378 -30.48 9.65 -12.96
C GLN A 378 -31.95 9.21 -13.07
N GLU A 379 -32.32 8.07 -12.47
CA GLU A 379 -33.71 7.60 -12.39
C GLU A 379 -34.61 8.59 -11.62
N VAL A 380 -34.12 9.14 -10.50
CA VAL A 380 -34.87 10.16 -9.72
C VAL A 380 -35.05 11.44 -10.52
N LEU A 381 -34.01 11.91 -11.22
CA LEU A 381 -34.10 13.09 -12.07
C LEU A 381 -35.09 12.87 -13.22
N GLN A 382 -35.07 11.70 -13.85
CA GLN A 382 -36.02 11.34 -14.90
C GLN A 382 -37.46 11.32 -14.38
N ARG A 383 -37.72 10.67 -13.24
CA ARG A 383 -39.04 10.68 -12.60
C ARG A 383 -39.48 12.09 -12.20
N SER A 384 -38.56 12.94 -11.75
CA SER A 384 -38.86 14.33 -11.45
C SER A 384 -39.26 15.11 -12.69
N GLN A 385 -38.61 14.87 -13.84
CA GLN A 385 -39.01 15.48 -15.12
C GLN A 385 -40.38 14.98 -15.58
N GLU A 386 -40.64 13.68 -15.49
CA GLU A 386 -41.95 13.10 -15.79
C GLU A 386 -43.05 13.71 -14.91
N ASN A 387 -42.80 13.85 -13.60
CA ASN A 387 -43.74 14.50 -12.68
C ASN A 387 -43.99 15.97 -13.02
N LEU A 388 -42.97 16.72 -13.44
CA LEU A 388 -43.13 18.09 -13.91
C LEU A 388 -43.98 18.16 -15.19
N GLN A 389 -43.75 17.27 -16.14
CA GLN A 389 -44.56 17.17 -17.37
C GLN A 389 -46.02 16.81 -17.05
N VAL A 390 -46.25 15.89 -16.12
CA VAL A 390 -47.61 15.54 -15.65
C VAL A 390 -48.27 16.74 -14.97
N ALA A 391 -47.53 17.50 -14.15
CA ALA A 391 -48.05 18.71 -13.52
C ALA A 391 -48.39 19.81 -14.56
N ASP A 392 -47.58 19.97 -15.60
CA ASP A 392 -47.83 20.90 -16.71
C ASP A 392 -49.05 20.47 -17.53
N ALA A 393 -49.18 19.18 -17.84
CA ALA A 393 -50.37 18.63 -18.49
C ALA A 393 -51.63 18.83 -17.62
N GLY A 394 -51.51 18.62 -16.31
CA GLY A 394 -52.59 18.88 -15.34
C GLY A 394 -53.01 20.35 -15.32
N ARG A 395 -52.05 21.29 -15.37
CA ARG A 395 -52.34 22.74 -15.48
C ARG A 395 -53.05 23.07 -16.78
N ALA A 396 -52.58 22.55 -17.91
CA ALA A 396 -53.21 22.76 -19.22
C ALA A 396 -54.66 22.23 -19.25
N LEU A 397 -54.88 21.01 -18.74
CA LEU A 397 -56.22 20.43 -18.62
C LEU A 397 -57.13 21.25 -17.69
N SER A 398 -56.60 21.81 -16.59
CA SER A 398 -57.36 22.69 -15.71
C SER A 398 -57.82 23.96 -16.45
N THR A 399 -56.92 24.60 -17.20
CA THR A 399 -57.25 25.80 -17.98
C THR A 399 -58.26 25.52 -19.10
N GLU A 400 -58.16 24.35 -19.76
CA GLU A 400 -59.13 23.91 -20.77
C GLU A 400 -60.51 23.66 -20.14
N ASN A 401 -60.56 23.04 -18.96
CA ASN A 401 -61.79 22.77 -18.24
C ASN A 401 -62.46 24.06 -17.76
N GLU A 402 -61.69 25.03 -17.27
CA GLU A 402 -62.18 26.38 -16.95
C GLU A 402 -62.77 27.09 -18.19
N ARG A 403 -62.09 27.00 -19.35
CA ARG A 403 -62.59 27.54 -20.62
C ARG A 403 -63.92 26.89 -21.03
N LEU A 404 -64.00 25.56 -21.01
CA LEU A 404 -65.21 24.82 -21.35
C LEU A 404 -66.37 25.14 -20.38
N GLN A 405 -66.08 25.34 -19.10
CA GLN A 405 -67.10 25.77 -18.13
C GLN A 405 -67.61 27.18 -18.42
N GLN A 406 -66.74 28.10 -18.83
CA GLN A 406 -67.15 29.44 -19.26
C GLN A 406 -68.01 29.40 -20.53
N GLU A 407 -67.61 28.62 -21.54
CA GLU A 407 -68.40 28.43 -22.77
C GLU A 407 -69.77 27.81 -22.49
N LEU A 408 -69.83 26.81 -21.59
CA LEU A 408 -71.08 26.19 -21.18
C LEU A 408 -71.98 27.16 -20.41
N ALA A 409 -71.40 28.05 -19.59
CA ALA A 409 -72.14 29.10 -18.91
C ALA A 409 -72.70 30.14 -19.90
N GLN A 410 -71.89 30.59 -20.87
CA GLN A 410 -72.30 31.50 -21.94
C GLN A 410 -73.44 30.90 -22.78
N SER A 411 -73.29 29.65 -23.23
CA SER A 411 -74.33 28.96 -23.99
C SER A 411 -75.65 28.82 -23.20
N ARG A 412 -75.58 28.58 -21.88
CA ARG A 412 -76.78 28.57 -21.01
C ARG A 412 -77.43 29.95 -20.91
N GLU A 413 -76.65 31.01 -20.86
CA GLU A 413 -77.16 32.38 -20.84
C GLU A 413 -77.82 32.77 -22.17
N GLU A 414 -77.18 32.42 -23.29
CA GLU A 414 -77.74 32.55 -24.64
C GLU A 414 -79.06 31.78 -24.77
N LEU A 415 -79.11 30.52 -24.32
CA LEU A 415 -80.34 29.72 -24.33
C LEU A 415 -81.45 30.35 -23.48
N LYS A 416 -81.14 30.89 -22.29
CA LYS A 416 -82.13 31.63 -21.48
C LYS A 416 -82.62 32.87 -22.21
N SER A 417 -81.71 33.63 -22.83
CA SER A 417 -82.07 34.83 -23.59
C SER A 417 -82.96 34.49 -24.78
N LEU A 418 -82.64 33.42 -25.52
CA LEU A 418 -83.41 32.94 -26.65
C LEU A 418 -84.77 32.42 -26.19
N ASN A 419 -84.83 31.65 -25.10
CA ASN A 419 -86.08 31.17 -24.53
C ASN A 419 -87.00 32.34 -24.12
N SER A 420 -86.45 33.43 -23.57
CA SER A 420 -87.23 34.64 -23.26
C SER A 420 -87.78 35.35 -24.51
N VAL A 421 -87.08 35.25 -25.65
CA VAL A 421 -87.56 35.78 -26.94
C VAL A 421 -88.67 34.90 -27.49
N VAL A 422 -88.48 33.58 -27.43
CA VAL A 422 -89.49 32.59 -27.84
C VAL A 422 -90.77 32.75 -27.01
N GLU A 423 -90.66 32.83 -25.69
CA GLU A 423 -91.80 33.05 -24.79
C GLU A 423 -92.55 34.34 -25.13
N ARG A 424 -91.84 35.45 -25.42
CA ARG A 424 -92.46 36.70 -25.87
C ARG A 424 -93.15 36.57 -27.23
N CYS A 425 -92.55 35.87 -28.18
CA CYS A 425 -93.18 35.60 -29.48
C CYS A 425 -94.44 34.76 -29.33
N VAL A 426 -94.39 33.69 -28.53
CA VAL A 426 -95.55 32.84 -28.23
C VAL A 426 -96.65 33.67 -27.57
N ALA A 427 -96.34 34.46 -26.54
CA ALA A 427 -97.31 35.33 -25.88
C ALA A 427 -97.95 36.35 -26.86
N LYS A 428 -97.15 36.90 -27.78
CA LYS A 428 -97.66 37.79 -28.84
C LYS A 428 -98.60 37.06 -29.80
N MET A 429 -98.22 35.86 -30.27
CA MET A 429 -99.08 35.04 -31.13
C MET A 429 -100.37 34.62 -30.42
N GLU A 430 -100.32 34.30 -29.12
CA GLU A 430 -101.51 34.00 -28.33
C GLU A 430 -102.42 35.22 -28.18
N ALA A 431 -101.87 36.43 -28.00
CA ALA A 431 -102.66 37.65 -27.97
C ALA A 431 -103.33 37.92 -29.33
N GLU A 432 -102.57 37.81 -30.43
CA GLU A 432 -103.11 37.97 -31.79
C GLU A 432 -104.15 36.89 -32.13
N SER A 433 -103.97 35.65 -31.68
CA SER A 433 -104.92 34.57 -31.90
C SER A 433 -106.23 34.78 -31.14
N ARG A 434 -106.18 35.36 -29.93
CA ARG A 434 -107.37 35.78 -29.17
C ARG A 434 -108.12 36.94 -29.84
N GLU A 435 -107.42 37.84 -30.52
CA GLU A 435 -108.04 38.93 -31.27
C GLU A 435 -108.64 38.48 -32.62
N ARG A 436 -108.10 37.41 -33.23
CA ARG A 436 -108.45 36.94 -34.57
C ARG A 436 -109.95 36.73 -34.83
N PRO A 437 -110.76 36.14 -33.91
CA PRO A 437 -112.20 36.00 -34.10
C PRO A 437 -112.93 37.33 -34.26
N PHE A 438 -112.41 38.40 -33.63
CA PHE A 438 -113.03 39.73 -33.60
C PHE A 438 -112.48 40.65 -34.70
N LEU A 439 -111.48 40.23 -35.49
CA LEU A 439 -110.91 41.06 -36.55
C LEU A 439 -111.90 41.31 -37.69
N VAL A 440 -112.73 40.32 -38.03
CA VAL A 440 -113.79 40.47 -39.03
C VAL A 440 -114.82 41.48 -38.54
N ASP A 441 -115.24 41.36 -37.29
CA ASP A 441 -116.19 42.26 -36.67
C ASP A 441 -115.64 43.68 -36.57
N LYS A 442 -114.39 43.84 -36.10
CA LYS A 442 -113.70 45.13 -36.02
C LYS A 442 -113.57 45.78 -37.41
N ARG A 443 -113.21 45.01 -38.44
CA ARG A 443 -113.13 45.51 -39.83
C ARG A 443 -114.50 45.93 -40.34
N MET A 444 -115.53 45.11 -40.13
CA MET A 444 -116.89 45.37 -40.57
C MET A 444 -117.46 46.61 -39.87
N VAL A 445 -117.32 46.71 -38.54
CA VAL A 445 -117.67 47.90 -37.76
C VAL A 445 -116.90 49.14 -38.23
N THR A 446 -115.62 49.03 -38.54
CA THR A 446 -114.82 50.16 -39.06
C THR A 446 -115.31 50.62 -40.44
N GLN A 447 -115.60 49.68 -41.36
CA GLN A 447 -116.14 49.98 -42.68
C GLN A 447 -117.53 50.61 -42.59
N MET A 448 -118.37 50.10 -41.68
CA MET A 448 -119.68 50.66 -41.41
C MET A 448 -119.59 52.06 -40.78
N LEU A 449 -118.66 52.28 -39.86
CA LEU A 449 -118.41 53.61 -39.30
C LEU A 449 -117.94 54.61 -40.37
N ALA A 450 -117.08 54.17 -41.30
CA ALA A 450 -116.69 54.98 -42.45
C ALA A 450 -117.90 55.34 -43.32
N ALA A 451 -118.72 54.34 -43.69
CA ALA A 451 -119.94 54.56 -44.47
C ALA A 451 -120.95 55.47 -43.75
N TYR A 452 -121.05 55.38 -42.42
CA TYR A 452 -121.86 56.28 -41.60
C TYR A 452 -121.39 57.74 -41.71
N LEU A 453 -120.08 57.97 -41.63
CA LEU A 453 -119.47 59.29 -41.74
C LEU A 453 -119.57 59.89 -43.15
N GLU A 454 -119.62 59.05 -44.19
CA GLU A 454 -119.82 59.49 -45.58
C GLU A 454 -121.27 59.92 -45.85
N GLN A 455 -122.26 59.33 -45.15
CA GLN A 455 -123.69 59.59 -45.35
C GLN A 455 -124.23 60.79 -44.54
N ARG A 456 -123.39 61.80 -44.23
CA ARG A 456 -123.71 62.96 -43.37
C ARG A 456 -125.00 63.70 -43.68
N GLU A 457 -125.46 63.66 -44.94
CA GLU A 457 -126.64 64.40 -45.40
C GLU A 457 -127.93 63.57 -45.39
N ASN A 458 -127.85 62.27 -45.09
CA ASN A 458 -128.97 61.33 -45.17
C ASN A 458 -129.19 60.59 -43.84
N PRO A 459 -130.09 61.08 -42.96
CA PRO A 459 -130.26 60.54 -41.62
C PRO A 459 -130.88 59.12 -41.58
N GLY A 460 -131.64 58.74 -42.62
CA GLY A 460 -132.24 57.40 -42.71
C GLY A 460 -131.20 56.28 -42.85
N PRO A 461 -130.37 56.31 -43.91
CA PRO A 461 -129.25 55.38 -44.11
C PRO A 461 -128.26 55.33 -42.94
N GLN A 462 -127.96 56.47 -42.32
CA GLN A 462 -127.11 56.56 -41.13
C GLN A 462 -127.66 55.75 -39.94
N LEU A 463 -128.97 55.85 -39.67
CA LEU A 463 -129.61 55.09 -38.59
C LEU A 463 -129.62 53.59 -38.89
N GLU A 464 -129.73 53.20 -40.16
CA GLU A 464 -129.64 51.80 -40.60
C GLU A 464 -128.23 51.24 -40.42
N ILE A 465 -127.19 52.02 -40.73
CA ILE A 465 -125.80 51.64 -40.51
C ILE A 465 -125.51 51.49 -39.02
N LEU A 466 -125.96 52.43 -38.18
CA LEU A 466 -125.80 52.33 -36.72
C LEU A 466 -126.53 51.13 -36.12
N ASN A 467 -127.75 50.83 -36.59
CA ASN A 467 -128.49 49.65 -36.14
C ASN A 467 -127.76 48.35 -36.51
N LYS A 468 -127.24 48.25 -37.74
CA LYS A 468 -126.45 47.10 -38.16
C LYS A 468 -125.12 47.00 -37.38
N MET A 469 -124.49 48.11 -37.02
CA MET A 469 -123.29 48.11 -36.17
C MET A 469 -123.61 47.63 -34.75
N ALA A 470 -124.75 48.06 -34.20
CA ALA A 470 -125.26 47.62 -32.90
C ALA A 470 -125.63 46.12 -32.89
N ASP A 471 -126.20 45.60 -34.00
CA ASP A 471 -126.39 44.16 -34.21
C ASP A 471 -125.07 43.41 -34.17
N LEU A 472 -124.07 43.92 -34.90
CA LEU A 472 -122.77 43.27 -35.02
C LEU A 472 -121.96 43.27 -33.72
N LEU A 473 -122.06 44.34 -32.94
CA LEU A 473 -121.42 44.49 -31.64
C LEU A 473 -122.19 43.79 -30.50
N GLY A 474 -123.34 43.17 -30.81
CA GLY A 474 -124.15 42.45 -29.82
C GLY A 474 -124.86 43.35 -28.80
N PHE A 475 -125.11 44.63 -29.13
CA PHE A 475 -125.77 45.56 -28.22
C PHE A 475 -127.15 45.03 -27.85
N THR A 476 -127.40 44.93 -26.55
CA THR A 476 -128.69 44.56 -25.99
C THR A 476 -129.75 45.62 -26.30
N SER A 477 -131.02 45.23 -26.26
CA SER A 477 -132.13 46.17 -26.50
C SER A 477 -132.09 47.39 -25.56
N ALA A 478 -131.63 47.21 -24.32
CA ALA A 478 -131.48 48.28 -23.35
C ALA A 478 -130.36 49.27 -23.73
N GLU A 479 -129.22 48.76 -24.19
CA GLU A 479 -128.09 49.60 -24.64
C GLU A 479 -128.47 50.39 -25.90
N ARG A 480 -129.20 49.77 -26.84
CA ARG A 480 -129.71 50.45 -28.04
C ARG A 480 -130.66 51.59 -27.74
N GLU A 481 -131.48 51.43 -26.70
CA GLU A 481 -132.38 52.47 -26.25
C GLU A 481 -131.62 53.65 -25.63
N GLN A 482 -130.55 53.39 -24.87
CA GLN A 482 -129.68 54.43 -24.31
C GLN A 482 -128.96 55.25 -25.38
N VAL A 483 -128.59 54.64 -26.51
CA VAL A 483 -127.93 55.34 -27.63
C VAL A 483 -128.91 55.88 -28.68
N GLY A 484 -130.23 55.81 -28.44
CA GLY A 484 -131.25 56.40 -29.31
C GLY A 484 -131.55 55.62 -30.60
N LEU A 485 -131.19 54.33 -30.67
CA LEU A 485 -131.41 53.46 -31.84
C LEU A 485 -132.76 52.73 -31.83
N SER A 486 -133.55 52.87 -30.77
CA SER A 486 -134.84 52.22 -30.56
C SER A 486 -135.98 52.85 -31.39
N GLN A 487 -135.88 52.82 -32.72
CA GLN A 487 -137.04 53.08 -33.58
C GLN A 487 -137.68 51.77 -34.04
N LYS A 488 -138.82 51.44 -33.42
CA LYS A 488 -139.73 50.36 -33.83
C LYS A 488 -140.17 50.54 -35.30
N ARG A 489 -139.44 49.95 -36.26
CA ARG A 489 -140.00 49.64 -37.59
C ARG A 489 -140.79 48.34 -37.51
N LYS A 490 -142.12 48.46 -37.39
CA LYS A 490 -143.06 47.41 -37.78
C LYS A 490 -143.16 47.40 -39.30
N THR A 491 -142.57 46.44 -40.00
CA THR A 491 -143.19 45.79 -41.19
C THR A 491 -142.38 44.58 -41.67
N PRO A 492 -143.04 43.56 -42.24
CA PRO A 492 -142.54 42.21 -42.41
C PRO A 492 -141.98 41.98 -43.82
N LEU A 493 -140.85 41.28 -43.93
CA LEU A 493 -140.46 40.59 -45.17
C LEU A 493 -139.89 39.22 -44.83
N GLN A 494 -140.76 38.25 -45.08
CA GLN A 494 -140.54 36.84 -45.28
C GLN A 494 -139.69 36.64 -46.54
N MET A 495 -138.51 36.01 -46.43
CA MET A 495 -137.75 35.40 -47.54
C MET A 495 -136.78 34.39 -46.90
N GLN A 496 -137.10 33.10 -46.92
CA GLN A 496 -136.75 32.12 -47.96
C GLN A 496 -135.35 31.52 -47.71
N GLU A 497 -135.33 30.34 -47.09
CA GLU A 497 -134.18 29.45 -47.04
C GLU A 497 -133.72 29.11 -48.47
N PRO A 498 -132.42 29.24 -48.81
CA PRO A 498 -131.83 28.49 -49.89
C PRO A 498 -131.30 27.17 -49.32
N GLN A 499 -132.01 26.08 -49.64
CA GLN A 499 -131.43 24.74 -49.70
C GLN A 499 -130.25 24.78 -50.68
N GLY A 500 -129.05 24.41 -50.24
CA GLY A 500 -127.92 24.23 -51.15
C GLY A 500 -126.51 24.54 -50.64
N LEU A 501 -126.26 24.58 -49.33
CA LEU A 501 -124.89 24.80 -48.81
C LEU A 501 -124.11 23.53 -48.46
N ALA A 502 -124.72 22.35 -48.52
CA ALA A 502 -124.06 21.09 -48.15
C ALA A 502 -122.96 20.66 -49.16
N ASP A 503 -123.13 20.98 -50.45
CA ASP A 503 -122.21 20.56 -51.52
C ASP A 503 -120.90 21.38 -51.61
N LEU A 504 -120.86 22.56 -50.97
CA LEU A 504 -119.67 23.43 -50.95
C LEU A 504 -118.76 23.11 -49.75
N THR A 505 -119.33 22.64 -48.64
CA THR A 505 -118.57 22.18 -47.48
C THR A 505 -117.77 20.92 -47.77
N ASP A 506 -118.32 19.95 -48.51
CA ASP A 506 -117.59 18.72 -48.82
C ASP A 506 -116.41 18.96 -49.78
N ARG A 507 -116.55 19.85 -50.77
CA ARG A 507 -115.45 20.25 -51.66
C ARG A 507 -114.34 21.05 -50.98
N PHE A 508 -114.64 21.76 -49.90
CA PHE A 508 -113.64 22.52 -49.14
C PHE A 508 -112.89 21.63 -48.15
N VAL A 509 -113.53 20.58 -47.63
CA VAL A 509 -112.89 19.56 -46.80
C VAL A 509 -111.95 18.68 -47.63
N ASP A 510 -112.34 18.31 -48.85
CA ASP A 510 -111.46 17.56 -49.76
C ASP A 510 -110.21 18.36 -50.16
N PHE A 511 -110.34 19.67 -50.41
CA PHE A 511 -109.20 20.54 -50.72
C PHE A 511 -108.21 20.68 -49.54
N LEU A 512 -108.70 20.71 -48.29
CA LEU A 512 -107.86 20.79 -47.09
C LEU A 512 -107.16 19.47 -46.74
N MET A 513 -107.74 18.33 -47.12
CA MET A 513 -107.14 17.01 -46.93
C MET A 513 -106.03 16.76 -47.96
N GLU A 514 -106.17 17.24 -49.19
CA GLU A 514 -105.20 17.06 -50.28
C GLU A 514 -103.86 17.80 -50.05
N GLU A 515 -103.84 18.90 -49.29
CA GLU A 515 -102.61 19.60 -48.88
C GLU A 515 -101.86 18.94 -47.71
N SER A 516 -102.48 18.00 -46.99
CA SER A 516 -101.85 17.34 -45.83
C SER A 516 -101.04 16.09 -46.16
N GLU A 517 -101.11 15.58 -47.41
CA GLU A 517 -100.37 14.40 -47.87
C GLU A 517 -99.15 14.72 -48.76
N ALA A 518 -98.81 16.01 -48.96
CA ALA A 518 -97.74 16.44 -49.87
C ALA A 518 -96.55 17.18 -49.21
N GLY A 519 -96.31 16.98 -47.91
CA GLY A 519 -95.10 17.43 -47.21
C GLY A 519 -94.77 16.51 -46.05
#